data_AF-A0A562DM84-F1
#
_entry.id   AF-A0A562DM84-F1
#
_cell.length_a   1.000
_cell.length_b   1.000
_cell.length_c   1.000
_cell.angle_alpha   90.00
_cell.angle_beta   90.00
_cell.angle_gamma   90.00
#
_symmetry.space_group_name_H-M   'P 1'
#
loop_
_entity.id
_entity.type
_entity.pdbx_description
1 polymer ?
#
loop_
_entity_poly.entity_id
_entity_poly.type
_entity_poly.pdbx_seq_one_letter_code
_entity_poly.pdbx_strand_id
1 'polypeptide(L)'
;MRRGTTAKVELVLRTADPDRVPGYGYGHCPLRPGYGAWVRGTSTIPRSPRRALREWFNGHLAVTGGRASLPDLRRFVTSSCHLSKQQLSGPPDKITAVNRQQLADSQRGVRLLIGHLRGDGESLDSAVSAGRYSEAEAMADPLVNVAVILVRQLKAALDVDVRVALQRARDLTQPEFDAFSRVASALIETIISGEHPEPVEAGPGVVAVGAQEIATGAAIALAQHAGEHPNAVVARLRKQLQEQGQGVQLSDKEGVELQSAKYAENPEMRQSRVVTAFALVKELNDCAAVPSHNRGVDLSEQNQNIGRDCYEGLSRIAVTAAALGYGVLQLLDANNHYPAYALLRQVVETEFVLWKFRHDPGAIPDWLNSDRDERERTWKPSKIYRSADNDYRQKDYSGHCELGGHPTPLGTLLASGERSAVAEASVLGDLIGHLRDSWDHVVNAADALDSKWDLSEPCIAADARQRVADALATWSQIDKYGYSVSYFADPL
;
A
#
# COMPACT_ATOMS: atom_id res chain seq x y z
N MET A 1 20.17 40.50 39.90
CA MET A 1 20.30 41.49 38.81
C MET A 1 21.42 41.08 37.85
N ARG A 2 21.08 40.44 36.73
CA ARG A 2 21.96 40.33 35.55
C ARG A 2 21.08 40.62 34.33
N ARG A 3 21.53 41.57 33.52
CA ARG A 3 20.78 42.19 32.41
C ARG A 3 20.73 41.24 31.22
N GLY A 4 19.53 41.09 30.65
CA GLY A 4 19.31 40.34 29.41
C GLY A 4 19.75 41.14 28.19
N THR A 5 20.42 40.47 27.27
CA THR A 5 20.69 40.92 25.90
C THR A 5 19.58 40.42 25.00
N THR A 6 18.78 41.33 24.46
CA THR A 6 17.82 41.08 23.39
C THR A 6 18.53 41.20 22.04
N ALA A 7 18.57 40.11 21.28
CA ALA A 7 18.97 40.14 19.87
C ALA A 7 17.71 40.39 19.01
N LYS A 8 17.73 41.47 18.22
CA LYS A 8 16.77 41.72 17.14
C LYS A 8 17.25 40.97 15.89
N VAL A 9 16.41 40.13 15.32
CA VAL A 9 16.60 39.54 13.98
C VAL A 9 15.67 40.30 13.03
N GLU A 10 16.26 40.94 12.03
CA GLU A 10 15.57 41.70 10.98
C GLU A 10 15.38 40.76 9.77
N LEU A 11 14.13 40.42 9.43
CA LEU A 11 13.79 39.55 8.32
C LEU A 11 13.63 40.41 7.05
N VAL A 12 14.58 40.32 6.12
CA VAL A 12 14.51 40.98 4.81
C VAL A 12 13.79 40.07 3.82
N LEU A 13 12.53 40.40 3.52
CA LEU A 13 11.76 39.76 2.44
C LEU A 13 12.17 40.38 1.09
N ARG A 14 12.76 39.58 0.20
CA ARG A 14 12.94 39.94 -1.21
C ARG A 14 11.70 39.51 -2.00
N THR A 15 11.02 40.49 -2.59
CA THR A 15 9.92 40.28 -3.55
C THR A 15 10.48 39.82 -4.90
N ALA A 16 9.88 38.76 -5.47
CA ALA A 16 10.20 38.26 -6.80
C ALA A 16 9.47 39.06 -7.89
N ASP A 17 10.17 39.21 -9.02
CA ASP A 17 9.86 39.98 -10.21
C ASP A 17 8.72 39.34 -11.05
N PRO A 18 7.65 40.08 -11.43
CA PRO A 18 6.46 39.50 -12.05
C PRO A 18 6.50 39.30 -13.58
N ASP A 19 7.57 39.62 -14.31
CA ASP A 19 7.55 39.63 -15.79
C ASP A 19 8.39 38.54 -16.46
N ARG A 20 7.95 37.26 -16.40
CA ARG A 20 8.44 36.21 -17.32
C ARG A 20 7.40 35.13 -17.63
N VAL A 21 6.73 35.28 -18.77
CA VAL A 21 5.90 34.26 -19.43
C VAL A 21 6.58 33.84 -20.74
N PRO A 22 6.76 32.54 -21.02
CA PRO A 22 6.96 32.05 -22.38
C PRO A 22 5.68 31.38 -22.92
N GLY A 23 5.25 31.87 -24.09
CA GLY A 23 3.99 31.52 -24.76
C GLY A 23 3.97 30.17 -25.47
N TYR A 24 2.76 29.62 -25.60
CA TYR A 24 2.43 28.42 -26.36
C TYR A 24 1.95 28.79 -27.78
N GLY A 25 2.63 28.25 -28.79
CA GLY A 25 2.24 28.35 -30.20
C GLY A 25 1.40 27.14 -30.63
N TYR A 26 0.23 27.41 -31.21
CA TYR A 26 -0.63 26.44 -31.88
C TYR A 26 -0.13 26.16 -33.30
N GLY A 27 -0.01 24.87 -33.67
CA GLY A 27 0.31 24.41 -35.01
C GLY A 27 -0.68 23.36 -35.50
N HIS A 28 -1.37 23.68 -36.60
CA HIS A 28 -2.30 22.83 -37.34
C HIS A 28 -1.62 21.60 -37.97
N CYS A 29 -2.34 20.49 -38.10
CA CYS A 29 -1.94 19.31 -38.87
C CYS A 29 -3.07 18.88 -39.84
N PRO A 30 -2.79 18.60 -41.14
CA PRO A 30 -3.81 18.21 -42.10
C PRO A 30 -3.92 16.69 -42.30
N LEU A 31 -5.12 16.27 -42.73
CA LEU A 31 -5.54 14.92 -43.10
C LEU A 31 -4.89 14.40 -44.39
N ARG A 32 -4.58 13.09 -44.49
CA ARG A 32 -5.01 12.14 -45.57
C ARG A 32 -4.41 10.70 -45.42
N PRO A 33 -4.95 9.67 -46.14
CA PRO A 33 -5.00 8.26 -45.70
C PRO A 33 -4.13 7.29 -46.51
N GLY A 34 -3.97 6.03 -46.02
CA GLY A 34 -3.43 4.94 -46.84
C GLY A 34 -3.41 3.54 -46.19
N TYR A 35 -4.20 2.63 -46.78
CA TYR A 35 -4.03 1.17 -46.97
C TYR A 35 -3.45 0.25 -45.88
N GLY A 36 -4.26 -0.71 -45.42
CA GLY A 36 -3.82 -1.93 -44.72
C GLY A 36 -4.16 -3.20 -45.50
N ALA A 37 -3.13 -3.98 -45.84
CA ALA A 37 -3.22 -5.31 -46.43
C ALA A 37 -3.35 -6.38 -45.33
N TRP A 38 -4.25 -7.35 -45.54
CA TRP A 38 -4.44 -8.49 -44.64
C TRP A 38 -3.49 -9.63 -45.00
N VAL A 39 -2.66 -10.07 -44.05
CA VAL A 39 -1.93 -11.35 -44.11
C VAL A 39 -2.56 -12.30 -43.10
N ARG A 40 -3.19 -13.37 -43.60
CA ARG A 40 -3.66 -14.50 -42.78
C ARG A 40 -2.49 -15.46 -42.51
N GLY A 41 -2.11 -15.58 -41.24
CA GLY A 41 -1.28 -16.68 -40.75
C GLY A 41 -2.14 -17.71 -40.04
N THR A 42 -2.10 -18.96 -40.48
CA THR A 42 -2.73 -20.10 -39.82
C THR A 42 -1.85 -20.58 -38.67
N SER A 43 -2.36 -20.54 -37.43
CA SER A 43 -1.64 -21.09 -36.26
C SER A 43 -1.97 -22.58 -36.06
N THR A 44 -0.93 -23.39 -35.90
CA THR A 44 -1.00 -24.77 -35.43
C THR A 44 -0.80 -24.78 -33.91
N ILE A 45 -1.66 -25.49 -33.19
CA ILE A 45 -1.59 -25.61 -31.72
C ILE A 45 -0.42 -26.57 -31.36
N PRO A 46 0.54 -26.17 -30.50
CA PRO A 46 1.65 -27.03 -30.10
C PRO A 46 1.22 -28.19 -29.21
N ARG A 47 1.84 -29.36 -29.42
CA ARG A 47 1.51 -30.63 -28.76
C ARG A 47 2.16 -30.84 -27.37
N SER A 48 2.98 -29.90 -26.87
CA SER A 48 3.51 -29.99 -25.50
C SER A 48 3.49 -28.62 -24.79
N PRO A 49 3.06 -28.57 -23.51
CA PRO A 49 3.03 -27.34 -22.72
C PRO A 49 4.35 -26.57 -22.66
N ARG A 50 5.46 -27.31 -22.53
CA ARG A 50 6.81 -26.74 -22.48
C ARG A 50 7.23 -26.11 -23.81
N ARG A 51 6.75 -26.66 -24.93
CA ARG A 51 6.98 -26.06 -26.25
C ARG A 51 6.12 -24.82 -26.45
N ALA A 52 4.88 -24.82 -25.96
CA ALA A 52 4.00 -23.65 -26.00
C ALA A 52 4.59 -22.47 -25.20
N LEU A 53 5.12 -22.75 -24.01
CA LEU A 53 5.92 -21.80 -23.22
C LEU A 53 7.06 -21.24 -24.07
N ARG A 54 7.94 -22.10 -24.58
CA ARG A 54 9.07 -21.68 -25.42
C ARG A 54 8.67 -20.85 -26.66
N GLU A 55 7.59 -21.21 -27.33
CA GLU A 55 7.10 -20.50 -28.52
C GLU A 55 6.49 -19.14 -28.19
N TRP A 56 5.72 -19.03 -27.11
CA TRP A 56 5.25 -17.74 -26.59
C TRP A 56 6.42 -16.80 -26.27
N PHE A 57 7.51 -17.33 -25.69
CA PHE A 57 8.70 -16.56 -25.30
C PHE A 57 9.54 -16.07 -26.47
N ASN A 58 9.77 -16.91 -27.48
CA ASN A 58 10.47 -16.47 -28.68
C ASN A 58 9.72 -15.31 -29.37
N GLY A 59 8.40 -15.25 -29.24
CA GLY A 59 7.59 -14.11 -29.67
C GLY A 59 7.87 -12.82 -28.89
N HIS A 60 8.02 -12.89 -27.56
CA HIS A 60 8.28 -11.71 -26.71
C HIS A 60 9.70 -11.16 -26.85
N LEU A 61 10.71 -12.03 -26.99
CA LEU A 61 12.10 -11.61 -27.22
C LEU A 61 12.32 -10.99 -28.61
N ALA A 62 11.58 -11.45 -29.63
CA ALA A 62 11.65 -10.88 -30.97
C ALA A 62 11.10 -9.45 -31.06
N VAL A 63 10.15 -9.09 -30.18
CA VAL A 63 9.56 -7.73 -30.11
C VAL A 63 10.51 -6.74 -29.40
N THR A 64 11.41 -7.23 -28.54
CA THR A 64 12.33 -6.38 -27.75
C THR A 64 13.76 -6.30 -28.31
N GLY A 65 14.12 -7.12 -29.31
CA GLY A 65 15.48 -7.27 -29.83
C GLY A 65 15.83 -6.63 -31.18
N GLY A 66 15.01 -5.71 -31.72
CA GLY A 66 15.24 -5.10 -33.04
C GLY A 66 15.63 -3.61 -32.96
N ARG A 67 16.80 -3.23 -33.52
CA ARG A 67 17.13 -1.83 -33.84
C ARG A 67 16.11 -1.28 -34.86
N ALA A 68 15.09 -0.59 -34.37
CA ALA A 68 14.22 0.24 -35.18
C ALA A 68 14.40 1.71 -34.78
N SER A 69 14.77 2.55 -35.75
CA SER A 69 14.84 4.00 -35.61
C SER A 69 13.44 4.58 -35.35
N LEU A 70 13.29 5.28 -34.23
CA LEU A 70 12.16 6.18 -33.92
C LEU A 70 12.05 7.27 -35.00
N PRO A 71 10.83 7.62 -35.48
CA PRO A 71 9.82 8.27 -34.63
C PRO A 71 8.36 7.88 -34.97
N ASP A 72 7.65 7.23 -34.04
CA ASP A 72 6.18 7.33 -33.81
C ASP A 72 5.66 6.10 -33.05
N LEU A 73 5.93 6.08 -31.74
CA LEU A 73 5.23 5.20 -30.79
C LEU A 73 4.97 6.00 -29.50
N ARG A 74 4.17 7.06 -29.63
CA ARG A 74 3.37 7.57 -28.50
C ARG A 74 1.97 6.99 -28.66
N ARG A 75 1.55 6.18 -27.68
CA ARG A 75 0.31 5.36 -27.59
C ARG A 75 0.50 3.93 -28.07
N PHE A 76 0.85 3.03 -27.15
CA PHE A 76 0.11 1.78 -26.89
C PHE A 76 0.65 1.12 -25.60
N VAL A 77 -0.28 0.89 -24.66
CA VAL A 77 -0.31 -0.05 -23.51
C VAL A 77 0.71 0.08 -22.37
N THR A 78 0.30 0.77 -21.29
CA THR A 78 0.82 0.65 -19.91
C THR A 78 -0.08 -0.25 -19.04
N SER A 79 -0.42 -1.44 -19.52
CA SER A 79 -1.11 -2.49 -18.76
C SER A 79 -0.45 -3.79 -19.20
N SER A 80 0.35 -4.47 -18.37
CA SER A 80 -0.22 -5.51 -17.51
C SER A 80 0.71 -5.95 -16.37
N CYS A 81 1.73 -5.17 -15.99
CA CYS A 81 2.41 -5.41 -14.71
C CYS A 81 1.57 -4.79 -13.59
N HIS A 82 0.57 -5.53 -13.10
CA HIS A 82 -0.38 -5.08 -12.08
C HIS A 82 0.22 -5.06 -10.65
N LEU A 83 1.30 -4.29 -10.49
CA LEU A 83 1.71 -3.69 -9.21
C LEU A 83 1.75 -2.15 -9.38
N SER A 84 0.63 -1.57 -9.84
CA SER A 84 0.21 -0.15 -9.76
C SER A 84 -0.96 0.02 -10.74
N LYS A 85 -2.17 0.40 -10.33
CA LYS A 85 -2.59 1.72 -9.85
C LYS A 85 -3.71 1.66 -8.79
N GLN A 86 -4.24 0.48 -8.46
CA GLN A 86 -5.26 0.29 -7.42
C GLN A 86 -4.68 0.20 -6.00
N GLN A 87 -3.35 0.14 -5.84
CA GLN A 87 -2.71 0.02 -4.54
C GLN A 87 -2.50 1.36 -3.81
N LEU A 88 -2.83 2.50 -4.44
CA LEU A 88 -2.61 3.84 -3.86
C LEU A 88 -3.90 4.55 -3.40
N SER A 89 -5.07 3.91 -3.47
CA SER A 89 -6.37 4.56 -3.20
C SER A 89 -7.29 3.75 -2.25
N GLY A 90 -6.82 3.36 -1.06
CA GLY A 90 -7.64 2.63 -0.10
C GLY A 90 -7.12 2.66 1.35
N PRO A 91 -7.96 2.23 2.33
CA PRO A 91 -7.91 2.63 3.75
C PRO A 91 -6.77 1.98 4.59
N PRO A 92 -6.62 2.20 5.92
CA PRO A 92 -5.45 1.81 6.73
C PRO A 92 -5.43 0.30 7.02
N ASP A 93 -6.45 -0.39 6.53
CA ASP A 93 -6.55 -1.83 6.39
C ASP A 93 -5.42 -2.44 5.54
N LYS A 94 -4.47 -1.65 4.98
CA LYS A 94 -3.43 -2.15 4.08
C LYS A 94 -2.46 -3.15 4.69
N ILE A 95 -1.93 -3.00 5.91
CA ILE A 95 -1.03 -4.06 6.43
C ILE A 95 -1.81 -5.38 6.56
N THR A 96 -3.06 -5.32 7.00
CA THR A 96 -3.88 -6.52 7.18
C THR A 96 -4.49 -7.05 5.88
N ALA A 97 -4.85 -6.19 4.94
CA ALA A 97 -5.33 -6.54 3.60
C ALA A 97 -4.17 -7.02 2.72
N VAL A 98 -2.98 -6.43 2.82
CA VAL A 98 -1.74 -6.93 2.23
C VAL A 98 -1.41 -8.28 2.84
N ASN A 99 -1.46 -8.45 4.17
CA ASN A 99 -1.24 -9.76 4.80
C ASN A 99 -2.29 -10.82 4.39
N ARG A 100 -3.57 -10.45 4.31
CA ARG A 100 -4.66 -11.33 3.82
C ARG A 100 -4.48 -11.67 2.34
N GLN A 101 -4.12 -10.69 1.52
CA GLN A 101 -3.87 -10.86 0.10
C GLN A 101 -2.63 -11.72 -0.12
N GLN A 102 -1.54 -11.48 0.62
CA GLN A 102 -0.35 -12.31 0.64
C GLN A 102 -0.65 -13.74 1.05
N LEU A 103 -1.51 -13.95 2.06
CA LEU A 103 -1.98 -15.29 2.42
C LEU A 103 -2.77 -15.94 1.29
N ALA A 104 -3.71 -15.21 0.68
CA ALA A 104 -4.50 -15.69 -0.45
C ALA A 104 -3.61 -16.03 -1.66
N ASP A 105 -2.63 -15.19 -1.96
CA ASP A 105 -1.64 -15.36 -3.01
C ASP A 105 -0.71 -16.53 -2.72
N SER A 106 -0.26 -16.69 -1.47
CA SER A 106 0.56 -17.84 -1.06
C SER A 106 -0.23 -19.14 -1.20
N GLN A 107 -1.50 -19.16 -0.77
CA GLN A 107 -2.39 -20.31 -0.92
C GLN A 107 -2.65 -20.64 -2.40
N ARG A 108 -2.87 -19.63 -3.25
CA ARG A 108 -3.01 -19.81 -4.70
C ARG A 108 -1.70 -20.29 -5.33
N GLY A 109 -0.57 -19.72 -4.94
CA GLY A 109 0.77 -20.10 -5.40
C GLY A 109 1.09 -21.56 -5.13
N VAL A 110 0.74 -22.05 -3.93
CA VAL A 110 0.83 -23.47 -3.60
C VAL A 110 -0.06 -24.34 -4.50
N ARG A 111 -1.29 -23.92 -4.81
CA ARG A 111 -2.15 -24.66 -5.76
C ARG A 111 -1.53 -24.72 -7.15
N LEU A 112 -1.02 -23.59 -7.64
CA LEU A 112 -0.35 -23.50 -8.94
C LEU A 112 0.87 -24.42 -9.01
N LEU A 113 1.70 -24.42 -7.96
CA LEU A 113 2.89 -25.27 -7.87
C LEU A 113 2.54 -26.75 -7.79
N ILE A 114 1.49 -27.12 -7.03
CA ILE A 114 0.98 -28.50 -7.02
C ILE A 114 0.54 -28.91 -8.42
N GLY A 115 -0.20 -28.04 -9.12
CA GLY A 115 -0.67 -28.34 -10.46
C GLY A 115 0.46 -28.50 -11.47
N HIS A 116 1.49 -27.66 -11.37
CA HIS A 116 2.72 -27.81 -12.14
C HIS A 116 3.43 -29.15 -11.87
N LEU A 117 3.66 -29.50 -10.60
CA LEU A 117 4.38 -30.72 -10.22
C LEU A 117 3.63 -32.02 -10.57
N ARG A 118 2.29 -31.98 -10.57
CA ARG A 118 1.45 -33.13 -10.95
C ARG A 118 1.13 -33.20 -12.44
N GLY A 119 1.26 -32.09 -13.15
CA GLY A 119 0.79 -31.95 -14.52
C GLY A 119 -0.74 -31.95 -14.64
N ASP A 120 -1.46 -31.60 -13.57
CA ASP A 120 -2.92 -31.53 -13.52
C ASP A 120 -3.42 -30.24 -12.85
N GLY A 121 -4.66 -29.83 -13.11
CA GLY A 121 -5.26 -28.65 -12.46
C GLY A 121 -4.76 -27.27 -12.93
N GLU A 122 -4.98 -26.26 -12.07
CA GLU A 122 -4.55 -24.87 -12.31
C GLU A 122 -3.01 -24.81 -12.22
N SER A 123 -2.35 -24.37 -13.30
CA SER A 123 -0.91 -24.15 -13.34
C SER A 123 -0.56 -23.13 -14.43
N LEU A 124 0.65 -22.56 -14.34
CA LEU A 124 1.19 -21.67 -15.37
C LEU A 124 1.29 -22.38 -16.71
N ASP A 125 1.76 -23.64 -16.70
CA ASP A 125 1.90 -24.47 -17.90
C ASP A 125 0.55 -24.64 -18.61
N SER A 126 -0.52 -24.91 -17.86
CA SER A 126 -1.89 -25.05 -18.39
C SER A 126 -2.40 -23.74 -19.01
N ALA A 127 -2.15 -22.59 -18.37
CA ALA A 127 -2.56 -21.29 -18.89
C ALA A 127 -1.82 -20.93 -20.19
N VAL A 128 -0.51 -21.11 -20.22
CA VAL A 128 0.32 -20.79 -21.39
C VAL A 128 0.03 -21.73 -22.56
N SER A 129 -0.17 -23.03 -22.29
CA SER A 129 -0.55 -24.00 -23.34
C SER A 129 -1.87 -23.67 -24.01
N ALA A 130 -2.80 -23.07 -23.26
CA ALA A 130 -4.10 -22.63 -23.74
C ALA A 130 -4.07 -21.24 -24.39
N GLY A 131 -2.91 -20.57 -24.47
CA GLY A 131 -2.79 -19.21 -24.99
C GLY A 131 -3.42 -18.14 -24.09
N ARG A 132 -3.64 -18.44 -22.80
CA ARG A 132 -4.30 -17.54 -21.84
C ARG A 132 -3.26 -16.68 -21.10
N TYR A 133 -2.55 -15.84 -21.85
CA TYR A 133 -1.37 -15.13 -21.34
C TYR A 133 -1.69 -14.11 -20.23
N SER A 134 -2.83 -13.41 -20.31
CA SER A 134 -3.27 -12.53 -19.22
C SER A 134 -3.47 -13.28 -17.90
N GLU A 135 -3.98 -14.51 -17.95
CA GLU A 135 -4.08 -15.35 -16.75
C GLU A 135 -2.71 -15.80 -16.25
N ALA A 136 -1.77 -16.13 -17.15
CA ALA A 136 -0.40 -16.48 -16.81
C ALA A 136 0.35 -15.31 -16.14
N GLU A 137 0.16 -14.08 -16.63
CA GLU A 137 0.70 -12.87 -16.01
C GLU A 137 0.12 -12.64 -14.60
N ALA A 138 -1.18 -12.88 -14.41
CA ALA A 138 -1.85 -12.80 -13.11
C ALA A 138 -1.46 -13.93 -12.13
N MET A 139 -0.55 -14.83 -12.50
CA MET A 139 0.03 -15.85 -11.62
C MET A 139 1.37 -15.42 -11.02
N ALA A 140 1.94 -14.27 -11.44
CA ALA A 140 3.23 -13.80 -10.96
C ALA A 140 3.28 -13.64 -9.44
N ASP A 141 2.40 -12.84 -8.83
CA ASP A 141 2.42 -12.57 -7.38
C ASP A 141 2.22 -13.86 -6.55
N PRO A 142 1.22 -14.73 -6.85
CA PRO A 142 1.10 -16.02 -6.17
C PRO A 142 2.37 -16.89 -6.24
N LEU A 143 3.02 -16.96 -7.41
CA LEU A 143 4.21 -17.76 -7.62
C LEU A 143 5.43 -17.16 -6.90
N VAL A 144 5.58 -15.84 -6.88
CA VAL A 144 6.63 -15.15 -6.12
C VAL A 144 6.48 -15.43 -4.63
N ASN A 145 5.26 -15.31 -4.08
CA ASN A 145 5.04 -15.54 -2.65
C ASN A 145 5.40 -16.97 -2.23
N VAL A 146 4.96 -17.99 -2.98
CA VAL A 146 5.32 -19.38 -2.65
C VAL A 146 6.81 -19.65 -2.84
N ALA A 147 7.45 -19.03 -3.84
CA ALA A 147 8.89 -19.14 -4.05
C ALA A 147 9.68 -18.53 -2.87
N VAL A 148 9.28 -17.35 -2.40
CA VAL A 148 9.85 -16.69 -1.21
C VAL A 148 9.78 -17.61 0.01
N ILE A 149 8.60 -18.18 0.31
CA ILE A 149 8.42 -19.05 1.47
C ILE A 149 9.30 -20.29 1.38
N LEU A 150 9.33 -20.97 0.22
CA LEU A 150 10.15 -22.17 0.04
C LEU A 150 11.66 -21.88 0.11
N VAL A 151 12.11 -20.74 -0.42
CA VAL A 151 13.51 -20.31 -0.33
C VAL A 151 13.88 -20.01 1.13
N ARG A 152 13.01 -19.36 1.92
CA ARG A 152 13.23 -19.15 3.36
C ARG A 152 13.29 -20.46 4.13
N GLN A 153 12.40 -21.41 3.84
CA GLN A 153 12.45 -22.75 4.43
C GLN A 153 13.74 -23.48 4.06
N LEU A 154 14.21 -23.36 2.81
CA LEU A 154 15.47 -23.95 2.36
C LEU A 154 16.68 -23.31 3.06
N LYS A 155 16.69 -21.98 3.16
CA LYS A 155 17.70 -21.21 3.91
C LYS A 155 17.81 -21.72 5.34
N ALA A 156 16.68 -21.86 6.04
CA ALA A 156 16.63 -22.35 7.42
C ALA A 156 17.04 -23.82 7.54
N ALA A 157 16.60 -24.69 6.63
CA ALA A 157 16.94 -26.12 6.65
C ALA A 157 18.44 -26.38 6.41
N LEU A 158 19.08 -25.55 5.59
CA LEU A 158 20.50 -25.68 5.28
C LEU A 158 21.41 -24.84 6.19
N ASP A 159 20.85 -23.94 7.00
CA ASP A 159 21.58 -22.96 7.82
C ASP A 159 22.59 -22.12 6.99
N VAL A 160 22.08 -21.48 5.93
CA VAL A 160 22.88 -20.70 4.97
C VAL A 160 22.32 -19.30 4.72
N ASP A 161 23.06 -18.47 4.00
CA ASP A 161 22.57 -17.18 3.50
C ASP A 161 21.51 -17.35 2.38
N VAL A 162 20.61 -16.37 2.25
CA VAL A 162 19.53 -16.38 1.24
C VAL A 162 20.07 -16.55 -0.18
N ARG A 163 21.23 -15.96 -0.52
CA ARG A 163 21.84 -16.09 -1.85
C ARG A 163 22.29 -17.52 -2.14
N VAL A 164 22.77 -18.22 -1.11
CA VAL A 164 23.19 -19.62 -1.22
C VAL A 164 21.96 -20.51 -1.41
N ALA A 165 20.88 -20.27 -0.67
CA ALA A 165 19.62 -20.98 -0.85
C ALA A 165 19.02 -20.75 -2.24
N LEU A 166 19.02 -19.50 -2.73
CA LEU A 166 18.57 -19.15 -4.08
C LEU A 166 19.42 -19.81 -5.17
N GLN A 167 20.74 -19.78 -5.03
CA GLN A 167 21.63 -20.46 -5.98
C GLN A 167 21.36 -21.96 -6.00
N ARG A 168 21.16 -22.58 -4.82
CA ARG A 168 20.82 -24.01 -4.73
C ARG A 168 19.49 -24.35 -5.41
N ALA A 169 18.47 -23.51 -5.26
CA ALA A 169 17.20 -23.65 -5.95
C ALA A 169 17.39 -23.52 -7.48
N ARG A 170 18.17 -22.52 -7.92
CA ARG A 170 18.48 -22.28 -9.34
C ARG A 170 19.22 -23.43 -10.01
N ASP A 171 20.16 -24.06 -9.33
CA ASP A 171 20.93 -25.20 -9.86
C ASP A 171 20.03 -26.40 -10.22
N LEU A 172 18.80 -26.44 -9.69
CA LEU A 172 17.79 -27.47 -9.95
C LEU A 172 16.72 -27.03 -10.96
N THR A 173 16.84 -25.82 -11.50
CA THR A 173 15.94 -25.30 -12.55
C THR A 173 16.37 -25.77 -13.94
N GLN A 174 15.44 -25.75 -14.89
CA GLN A 174 15.75 -26.11 -16.27
C GLN A 174 16.65 -25.03 -16.92
N PRO A 175 17.75 -25.41 -17.61
CA PRO A 175 18.70 -24.45 -18.18
C PRO A 175 18.09 -23.41 -19.12
N GLU A 176 17.03 -23.78 -19.86
CA GLU A 176 16.31 -22.87 -20.75
C GLU A 176 15.61 -21.70 -20.03
N PHE A 177 15.42 -21.79 -18.71
CA PHE A 177 14.77 -20.76 -17.91
C PHE A 177 15.75 -20.02 -16.99
N ASP A 178 17.07 -20.25 -17.06
CA ASP A 178 18.05 -19.61 -16.17
C ASP A 178 17.95 -18.07 -16.18
N ALA A 179 17.73 -17.46 -17.34
CA ALA A 179 17.56 -16.01 -17.44
C ALA A 179 16.34 -15.50 -16.64
N PHE A 180 15.24 -16.25 -16.65
CA PHE A 180 14.02 -15.90 -15.91
C PHE A 180 14.17 -16.18 -14.42
N SER A 181 14.78 -17.31 -14.07
CA SER A 181 15.13 -17.66 -12.69
C SER A 181 16.04 -16.61 -12.05
N ARG A 182 16.95 -15.99 -12.79
CA ARG A 182 17.77 -14.85 -12.31
C ARG A 182 16.92 -13.62 -11.96
N VAL A 183 16.00 -13.23 -12.84
CA VAL A 183 15.10 -12.09 -12.61
C VAL A 183 14.26 -12.34 -11.37
N ALA A 184 13.63 -13.51 -11.27
CA ALA A 184 12.83 -13.87 -10.10
C ALA A 184 13.68 -13.96 -8.82
N SER A 185 14.90 -14.50 -8.88
CA SER A 185 15.78 -14.61 -7.71
C SER A 185 16.16 -13.25 -7.14
N ALA A 186 16.46 -12.27 -8.00
CA ALA A 186 16.77 -10.92 -7.54
C ALA A 186 15.56 -10.29 -6.81
N LEU A 187 14.36 -10.46 -7.36
CA LEU A 187 13.13 -10.01 -6.72
C LEU A 187 12.88 -10.72 -5.37
N ILE A 188 13.02 -12.05 -5.34
CA ILE A 188 12.84 -12.87 -4.14
C ILE A 188 13.85 -12.49 -3.05
N GLU A 189 15.13 -12.30 -3.39
CA GLU A 189 16.16 -11.84 -2.45
C GLU A 189 15.79 -10.49 -1.83
N THR A 190 15.33 -9.55 -2.67
CA THR A 190 14.92 -8.20 -2.25
C THR A 190 13.75 -8.28 -1.25
N ILE A 191 12.72 -9.07 -1.56
CA ILE A 191 11.57 -9.31 -0.68
C ILE A 191 12.00 -9.95 0.64
N ILE A 192 12.82 -11.01 0.60
CA ILE A 192 13.30 -11.70 1.81
C ILE A 192 14.11 -10.74 2.69
N SER A 193 14.89 -9.84 2.08
CA SER A 193 15.72 -8.87 2.81
C SER A 193 14.92 -7.69 3.38
N GLY A 194 13.61 -7.61 3.13
CA GLY A 194 12.75 -6.49 3.55
C GLY A 194 12.99 -5.20 2.76
N GLU A 195 13.72 -5.28 1.65
CA GLU A 195 13.97 -4.15 0.76
C GLU A 195 12.77 -3.92 -0.16
N HIS A 196 12.43 -2.66 -0.42
CA HIS A 196 11.40 -2.31 -1.38
C HIS A 196 11.88 -2.67 -2.80
N PRO A 197 11.20 -3.57 -3.53
CA PRO A 197 11.60 -3.97 -4.86
C PRO A 197 11.42 -2.82 -5.86
N GLU A 198 12.40 -2.66 -6.73
CA GLU A 198 12.26 -1.77 -7.89
C GLU A 198 11.36 -2.42 -8.96
N PRO A 199 10.69 -1.64 -9.82
CA PRO A 199 9.89 -2.18 -10.90
C PRO A 199 10.67 -3.15 -11.79
N VAL A 200 10.12 -4.34 -12.02
CA VAL A 200 10.77 -5.36 -12.85
C VAL A 200 10.49 -5.10 -14.33
N GLU A 201 11.53 -4.73 -15.10
CA GLU A 201 11.40 -4.40 -16.53
C GLU A 201 10.96 -5.58 -17.42
N ALA A 202 11.27 -6.81 -17.02
CA ALA A 202 11.01 -8.01 -17.81
C ALA A 202 9.52 -8.38 -17.97
N GLY A 203 8.64 -7.72 -17.21
CA GLY A 203 7.21 -7.97 -17.21
C GLY A 203 6.76 -9.18 -16.38
N PRO A 204 5.46 -9.28 -16.09
CA PRO A 204 4.92 -10.22 -15.11
C PRO A 204 5.01 -11.69 -15.57
N GLY A 205 4.88 -11.95 -16.87
CA GLY A 205 5.01 -13.31 -17.42
C GLY A 205 6.39 -13.94 -17.21
N VAL A 206 7.45 -13.14 -17.34
CA VAL A 206 8.83 -13.57 -17.08
C VAL A 206 9.02 -13.85 -15.58
N VAL A 207 8.49 -12.97 -14.73
CA VAL A 207 8.51 -13.15 -13.27
C VAL A 207 7.78 -14.43 -12.87
N ALA A 208 6.60 -14.70 -13.45
CA ALA A 208 5.82 -15.90 -13.17
C ALA A 208 6.60 -17.19 -13.49
N VAL A 209 7.24 -17.29 -14.67
CA VAL A 209 8.05 -18.47 -15.01
C VAL A 209 9.27 -18.60 -14.10
N GLY A 210 10.01 -17.51 -13.91
CA GLY A 210 11.18 -17.53 -13.04
C GLY A 210 10.80 -17.96 -11.62
N ALA A 211 9.71 -17.43 -11.06
CA ALA A 211 9.24 -17.78 -9.73
C ALA A 211 8.77 -19.23 -9.63
N GLN A 212 8.06 -19.77 -10.65
CA GLN A 212 7.70 -21.18 -10.70
C GLN A 212 8.95 -22.08 -10.68
N GLU A 213 9.97 -21.77 -11.49
CA GLU A 213 11.20 -22.55 -11.54
C GLU A 213 11.96 -22.49 -10.21
N ILE A 214 12.11 -21.29 -9.60
CA ILE A 214 12.73 -21.15 -8.28
C ILE A 214 11.97 -21.93 -7.21
N ALA A 215 10.63 -21.83 -7.18
CA ALA A 215 9.81 -22.57 -6.23
C ALA A 215 9.97 -24.08 -6.40
N THR A 216 9.96 -24.59 -7.64
CA THR A 216 10.19 -26.00 -7.95
C THR A 216 11.58 -26.45 -7.49
N GLY A 217 12.62 -25.69 -7.82
CA GLY A 217 13.99 -25.97 -7.42
C GLY A 217 14.17 -26.00 -5.89
N ALA A 218 13.57 -25.04 -5.18
CA ALA A 218 13.59 -24.99 -3.73
C ALA A 218 12.85 -26.19 -3.10
N ALA A 219 11.68 -26.57 -3.64
CA ALA A 219 10.95 -27.75 -3.19
C ALA A 219 11.74 -29.05 -3.42
N ILE A 220 12.47 -29.16 -4.54
CA ILE A 220 13.35 -30.31 -4.81
C ILE A 220 14.53 -30.34 -3.82
N ALA A 221 15.17 -29.20 -3.56
CA ALA A 221 16.28 -29.14 -2.61
C ALA A 221 15.86 -29.50 -1.18
N LEU A 222 14.70 -29.00 -0.73
CA LEU A 222 14.10 -29.35 0.57
C LEU A 222 13.77 -30.85 0.64
N ALA A 223 13.18 -31.40 -0.42
CA ALA A 223 12.85 -32.81 -0.52
C ALA A 223 14.10 -33.71 -0.45
N GLN A 224 15.18 -33.32 -1.14
CA GLN A 224 16.48 -34.00 -1.08
C GLN A 224 17.06 -33.98 0.34
N HIS A 225 16.97 -32.83 1.03
CA HIS A 225 17.46 -32.68 2.39
C HIS A 225 16.67 -33.53 3.40
N ALA A 226 15.34 -33.59 3.26
CA ALA A 226 14.45 -34.33 4.17
C ALA A 226 14.25 -35.81 3.80
N GLY A 227 14.74 -36.26 2.64
CA GLY A 227 14.53 -37.63 2.15
C GLY A 227 13.09 -37.92 1.73
N GLU A 228 12.37 -36.93 1.22
CA GLU A 228 10.95 -37.05 0.81
C GLU A 228 10.75 -36.66 -0.66
N HIS A 229 9.51 -36.76 -1.16
CA HIS A 229 9.16 -36.32 -2.52
C HIS A 229 8.82 -34.82 -2.53
N PRO A 230 9.14 -34.03 -3.58
CA PRO A 230 8.80 -32.59 -3.65
C PRO A 230 7.32 -32.28 -3.40
N ASN A 231 6.40 -33.12 -3.90
CA ASN A 231 4.96 -33.02 -3.60
C ASN A 231 4.64 -33.05 -2.09
N ALA A 232 5.42 -33.76 -1.27
CA ALA A 232 5.23 -33.81 0.18
C ALA A 232 5.61 -32.49 0.85
N VAL A 233 6.72 -31.86 0.41
CA VAL A 233 7.13 -30.51 0.84
C VAL A 233 6.00 -29.51 0.58
N VAL A 234 5.50 -29.46 -0.66
CA VAL A 234 4.47 -28.49 -1.05
C VAL A 234 3.12 -28.78 -0.37
N ALA A 235 2.77 -30.06 -0.16
CA ALA A 235 1.58 -30.43 0.60
C ALA A 235 1.67 -30.04 2.08
N ARG A 236 2.86 -30.14 2.69
CA ARG A 236 3.11 -29.66 4.06
C ARG A 236 2.96 -28.14 4.13
N LEU A 237 3.53 -27.40 3.18
CA LEU A 237 3.36 -25.94 3.10
C LEU A 237 1.89 -25.54 2.93
N ARG A 238 1.12 -26.28 2.11
CA ARG A 238 -0.32 -26.06 1.99
C ARG A 238 -1.03 -26.15 3.33
N LYS A 239 -0.73 -27.18 4.12
CA LYS A 239 -1.33 -27.40 5.44
C LYS A 239 -0.94 -26.27 6.40
N GLN A 240 0.34 -25.91 6.42
CA GLN A 240 0.87 -24.78 7.18
C GLN A 240 0.12 -23.48 6.90
N LEU A 241 -0.06 -23.11 5.63
CA LEU A 241 -0.80 -21.89 5.23
C LEU A 241 -2.31 -21.95 5.52
N GLN A 242 -2.90 -23.14 5.69
CA GLN A 242 -4.30 -23.30 6.09
C GLN A 242 -4.49 -23.14 7.59
N GLU A 243 -3.50 -23.58 8.37
CA GLU A 243 -3.48 -23.48 9.84
C GLU A 243 -2.94 -22.11 10.31
N GLN A 244 -2.26 -21.40 9.42
CA GLN A 244 -1.73 -20.07 9.66
C GLN A 244 -2.85 -19.05 9.90
N GLY A 245 -2.55 -18.08 10.77
CA GLY A 245 -3.43 -16.94 11.05
C GLY A 245 -3.63 -16.05 9.82
N GLN A 246 -3.88 -14.76 10.04
CA GLN A 246 -4.36 -13.87 8.99
C GLN A 246 -3.28 -13.27 8.07
N GLY A 247 -2.04 -13.76 8.11
CA GLY A 247 -0.92 -13.20 7.34
C GLY A 247 0.27 -14.15 7.25
N VAL A 248 1.24 -13.82 6.40
CA VAL A 248 2.45 -14.63 6.12
C VAL A 248 3.71 -13.76 6.14
N GLN A 249 4.82 -14.23 6.73
CA GLN A 249 6.12 -13.56 6.55
C GLN A 249 6.63 -13.92 5.18
N LEU A 250 6.97 -12.88 4.43
CA LEU A 250 7.79 -13.01 3.25
C LEU A 250 9.22 -12.49 3.50
N SER A 251 9.41 -11.61 4.49
CA SER A 251 10.70 -11.00 4.79
C SER A 251 11.30 -11.53 6.10
N ASP A 252 12.63 -11.58 6.17
CA ASP A 252 13.37 -11.92 7.38
C ASP A 252 13.39 -10.73 8.36
N LYS A 253 13.27 -11.04 9.66
CA LYS A 253 13.17 -10.03 10.72
C LYS A 253 14.34 -9.06 10.72
N GLU A 254 15.56 -9.59 10.67
CA GLU A 254 16.80 -8.78 10.69
C GLU A 254 16.89 -7.86 9.47
N GLY A 255 16.49 -8.36 8.29
CA GLY A 255 16.43 -7.56 7.07
C GLY A 255 15.41 -6.42 7.20
N VAL A 256 14.20 -6.73 7.66
CA VAL A 256 13.15 -5.73 7.93
C VAL A 256 13.61 -4.66 8.91
N GLU A 257 14.24 -5.04 10.03
CA GLU A 257 14.75 -4.10 11.03
C GLU A 257 15.82 -3.18 10.42
N LEU A 258 16.77 -3.74 9.66
CA LEU A 258 17.83 -3.00 8.99
C LEU A 258 17.26 -2.01 7.96
N GLN A 259 16.35 -2.45 7.09
CA GLN A 259 15.78 -1.59 6.05
C GLN A 259 14.82 -0.55 6.64
N SER A 260 14.08 -0.89 7.70
CA SER A 260 13.24 0.08 8.41
C SER A 260 14.09 1.22 8.99
N ALA A 261 15.22 0.91 9.63
CA ALA A 261 16.16 1.92 10.12
C ALA A 261 16.68 2.80 8.97
N LYS A 262 17.14 2.19 7.87
CA LYS A 262 17.64 2.89 6.69
C LYS A 262 16.60 3.84 6.07
N TYR A 263 15.35 3.38 5.89
CA TYR A 263 14.27 4.21 5.31
C TYR A 263 13.77 5.27 6.29
N ALA A 264 13.82 4.99 7.59
CA ALA A 264 13.49 5.95 8.62
C ALA A 264 14.49 7.11 8.67
N GLU A 265 15.79 6.81 8.57
CA GLU A 265 16.88 7.78 8.59
C GLU A 265 17.04 8.58 7.28
N ASN A 266 16.47 8.10 6.17
CA ASN A 266 16.59 8.78 4.88
C ASN A 266 15.95 10.19 4.94
N PRO A 267 16.72 11.28 4.72
CA PRO A 267 16.21 12.65 4.88
C PRO A 267 15.09 13.02 3.90
N GLU A 268 15.15 12.50 2.67
CA GLU A 268 14.14 12.75 1.64
C GLU A 268 12.81 12.08 2.00
N MET A 269 12.86 10.80 2.41
CA MET A 269 11.68 10.07 2.88
C MET A 269 11.10 10.71 4.14
N ARG A 270 11.95 11.10 5.10
CA ARG A 270 11.53 11.83 6.31
C ARG A 270 10.82 13.13 5.96
N GLN A 271 11.41 13.93 5.07
CA GLN A 271 10.78 15.18 4.61
C GLN A 271 9.43 14.92 3.93
N SER A 272 9.34 13.88 3.09
CA SER A 272 8.09 13.49 2.45
C SER A 272 7.00 13.14 3.46
N ARG A 273 7.33 12.39 4.53
CA ARG A 273 6.37 12.08 5.60
C ARG A 273 5.81 13.34 6.25
N VAL A 274 6.70 14.25 6.65
CA VAL A 274 6.31 15.50 7.33
C VAL A 274 5.43 16.37 6.42
N VAL A 275 5.83 16.56 5.16
CA VAL A 275 5.08 17.38 4.20
C VAL A 275 3.70 16.81 3.94
N THR A 276 3.59 15.49 3.74
CA THR A 276 2.31 14.84 3.46
C THR A 276 1.39 14.85 4.68
N ALA A 277 1.91 14.58 5.88
CA ALA A 277 1.12 14.69 7.10
C ALA A 277 0.59 16.13 7.29
N PHE A 278 1.44 17.14 7.10
CA PHE A 278 1.03 18.54 7.20
C PHE A 278 -0.03 18.91 6.14
N ALA A 279 0.14 18.46 4.90
CA ALA A 279 -0.84 18.69 3.83
C ALA A 279 -2.20 18.09 4.19
N LEU A 280 -2.25 16.85 4.69
CA LEU A 280 -3.50 16.21 5.11
C LEU A 280 -4.19 16.97 6.24
N VAL A 281 -3.43 17.35 7.28
CA VAL A 281 -3.97 18.14 8.40
C VAL A 281 -4.55 19.47 7.91
N LYS A 282 -3.82 20.17 7.04
CA LYS A 282 -4.25 21.46 6.49
C LYS A 282 -5.53 21.32 5.67
N GLU A 283 -5.59 20.36 4.74
CA GLU A 283 -6.76 20.19 3.88
C GLU A 283 -7.98 19.72 4.70
N LEU A 284 -7.82 18.84 5.69
CA LEU A 284 -8.89 18.46 6.61
C LEU A 284 -9.50 19.67 7.32
N ASN A 285 -8.68 20.63 7.76
CA ASN A 285 -9.18 21.84 8.39
C ASN A 285 -9.79 22.82 7.38
N ASP A 286 -8.98 23.29 6.44
CA ASP A 286 -9.29 24.44 5.59
C ASP A 286 -10.30 24.08 4.49
N CYS A 287 -10.31 22.83 4.04
CA CYS A 287 -11.06 22.39 2.87
C CYS A 287 -12.13 21.34 3.16
N ALA A 288 -12.19 20.82 4.39
CA ALA A 288 -13.29 19.94 4.81
C ALA A 288 -14.05 20.50 6.01
N ALA A 289 -13.38 20.82 7.12
CA ALA A 289 -14.07 21.31 8.32
C ALA A 289 -14.70 22.70 8.13
N VAL A 290 -13.94 23.67 7.62
CA VAL A 290 -14.44 25.05 7.40
C VAL A 290 -15.58 25.08 6.38
N PRO A 291 -15.46 24.46 5.18
CA PRO A 291 -16.58 24.41 4.23
C PRO A 291 -17.81 23.69 4.79
N SER A 292 -17.63 22.60 5.54
CA SER A 292 -18.75 21.91 6.20
C SER A 292 -19.46 22.84 7.19
N HIS A 293 -18.73 23.58 8.02
CA HIS A 293 -19.34 24.56 8.94
C HIS A 293 -20.15 25.62 8.18
N ASN A 294 -19.54 26.23 7.15
CA ASN A 294 -20.20 27.26 6.34
C ASN A 294 -21.48 26.71 5.69
N ARG A 295 -21.44 25.46 5.18
CA ARG A 295 -22.62 24.80 4.64
C ARG A 295 -23.70 24.60 5.69
N GLY A 296 -23.32 24.25 6.92
CA GLY A 296 -24.24 24.20 8.05
C GLY A 296 -24.91 25.55 8.34
N VAL A 297 -24.15 26.65 8.28
CA VAL A 297 -24.68 28.03 8.42
C VAL A 297 -25.70 28.33 7.33
N ASP A 298 -25.39 28.07 6.06
CA ASP A 298 -26.29 28.32 4.93
C ASP A 298 -27.63 27.57 5.08
N LEU A 299 -27.58 26.31 5.52
CA LEU A 299 -28.79 25.50 5.74
C LEU A 299 -29.58 25.99 6.96
N SER A 300 -28.91 26.53 7.99
CA SER A 300 -29.57 27.16 9.13
C SER A 300 -30.36 28.40 8.69
N GLU A 301 -29.82 29.23 7.79
CA GLU A 301 -30.53 30.40 7.24
C GLU A 301 -31.77 29.98 6.43
N GLN A 302 -31.75 28.77 5.86
CA GLN A 302 -32.88 28.16 5.16
C GLN A 302 -33.85 27.39 6.08
N ASN A 303 -33.70 27.49 7.41
CA ASN A 303 -34.47 26.74 8.42
C ASN A 303 -34.36 25.20 8.31
N GLN A 304 -33.27 24.68 7.74
CA GLN A 304 -33.01 23.25 7.62
C GLN A 304 -32.14 22.76 8.79
N ASN A 305 -32.72 22.73 10.00
CA ASN A 305 -32.00 22.43 11.25
C ASN A 305 -31.29 21.06 11.26
N ILE A 306 -31.89 20.03 10.67
CA ILE A 306 -31.26 18.69 10.59
C ILE A 306 -30.04 18.75 9.66
N GLY A 307 -30.14 19.47 8.54
CA GLY A 307 -29.04 19.66 7.60
C GLY A 307 -27.88 20.40 8.25
N ARG A 308 -28.19 21.50 8.96
CA ARG A 308 -27.23 22.23 9.80
C ARG A 308 -26.48 21.28 10.73
N ASP A 309 -27.20 20.45 11.50
CA ASP A 309 -26.60 19.55 12.48
C ASP A 309 -25.72 18.47 11.84
N CYS A 310 -26.12 17.93 10.69
CA CYS A 310 -25.29 17.00 9.93
C CYS A 310 -23.93 17.63 9.55
N TYR A 311 -23.95 18.81 8.94
CA TYR A 311 -22.70 19.45 8.49
C TYR A 311 -21.86 20.01 9.65
N GLU A 312 -22.51 20.52 10.70
CA GLU A 312 -21.81 20.98 11.91
C GLU A 312 -21.15 19.83 12.67
N GLY A 313 -21.82 18.68 12.80
CA GLY A 313 -21.23 17.50 13.43
C GLY A 313 -20.04 16.96 12.64
N LEU A 314 -20.15 16.92 11.31
CA LEU A 314 -19.06 16.53 10.41
C LEU A 314 -17.87 17.49 10.55
N SER A 315 -18.14 18.81 10.53
CA SER A 315 -17.12 19.86 10.70
C SER A 315 -16.36 19.72 12.02
N ARG A 316 -17.08 19.53 13.14
CA ARG A 316 -16.47 19.42 14.47
C ARG A 316 -15.51 18.25 14.61
N ILE A 317 -15.85 17.09 14.05
CA ILE A 317 -14.93 15.95 14.07
C ILE A 317 -13.75 16.19 13.13
N ALA A 318 -13.97 16.74 11.94
CA ALA A 318 -12.89 17.03 10.99
C ALA A 318 -11.87 18.04 11.55
N VAL A 319 -12.32 19.14 12.18
CA VAL A 319 -11.41 20.12 12.83
C VAL A 319 -10.70 19.51 14.02
N THR A 320 -11.35 18.60 14.77
CA THR A 320 -10.72 17.90 15.89
C THR A 320 -9.60 16.98 15.39
N ALA A 321 -9.85 16.20 14.33
CA ALA A 321 -8.84 15.34 13.70
C ALA A 321 -7.63 16.17 13.22
N ALA A 322 -7.88 17.32 12.57
CA ALA A 322 -6.83 18.23 12.13
C ALA A 322 -6.04 18.84 13.30
N ALA A 323 -6.73 19.34 14.33
CA ALA A 323 -6.07 19.92 15.51
C ALA A 323 -5.19 18.90 16.25
N LEU A 324 -5.67 17.67 16.40
CA LEU A 324 -4.90 16.56 16.98
C LEU A 324 -3.69 16.22 16.10
N GLY A 325 -3.87 16.14 14.78
CA GLY A 325 -2.77 15.89 13.84
C GLY A 325 -1.69 16.98 13.87
N TYR A 326 -2.08 18.26 13.95
CA TYR A 326 -1.14 19.37 14.19
C TYR A 326 -0.38 19.18 15.52
N GLY A 327 -1.08 18.78 16.58
CA GLY A 327 -0.45 18.50 17.87
C GLY A 327 0.56 17.36 17.80
N VAL A 328 0.28 16.29 17.04
CA VAL A 328 1.23 15.18 16.82
C VAL A 328 2.48 15.71 16.13
N LEU A 329 2.34 16.51 15.06
CA LEU A 329 3.46 17.11 14.34
C LEU A 329 4.31 18.02 15.23
N GLN A 330 3.70 18.84 16.07
CA GLN A 330 4.41 19.71 17.03
C GLN A 330 5.18 18.89 18.08
N LEU A 331 4.61 17.80 18.57
CA LEU A 331 5.28 16.92 19.52
C LEU A 331 6.47 16.20 18.88
N LEU A 332 6.35 15.78 17.61
CA LEU A 332 7.46 15.20 16.85
C LEU A 332 8.58 16.22 16.59
N ASP A 333 8.26 17.46 16.22
CA ASP A 333 9.24 18.54 16.05
C ASP A 333 10.01 18.82 17.37
N ALA A 334 9.31 18.71 18.50
CA ALA A 334 9.90 18.79 19.83
C ALA A 334 10.62 17.49 20.29
N ASN A 335 10.73 16.46 19.45
CA ASN A 335 11.29 15.13 19.76
C ASN A 335 10.59 14.41 20.92
N ASN A 336 9.28 14.63 21.11
CA ASN A 336 8.44 14.01 22.13
C ASN A 336 7.60 12.86 21.54
N HIS A 337 8.26 11.75 21.20
CA HIS A 337 7.62 10.63 20.49
C HIS A 337 6.52 9.91 21.28
N TYR A 338 6.72 9.62 22.58
CA TYR A 338 5.69 8.97 23.38
C TYR A 338 4.41 9.82 23.51
N PRO A 339 4.47 11.12 23.86
CA PRO A 339 3.31 11.99 23.79
C PRO A 339 2.67 12.06 22.40
N ALA A 340 3.48 12.03 21.33
CA ALA A 340 2.97 12.02 19.96
C ALA A 340 2.14 10.75 19.68
N TYR A 341 2.61 9.57 20.09
CA TYR A 341 1.85 8.31 20.02
C TYR A 341 0.57 8.34 20.88
N ALA A 342 0.65 8.89 22.08
CA ALA A 342 -0.53 9.03 22.96
C ALA A 342 -1.60 9.92 22.31
N LEU A 343 -1.19 11.01 21.65
CA LEU A 343 -2.10 11.92 20.95
C LEU A 343 -2.61 11.32 19.63
N LEU A 344 -1.79 10.57 18.91
CA LEU A 344 -2.18 9.85 17.70
C LEU A 344 -3.37 8.92 17.95
N ARG A 345 -3.45 8.27 19.12
CA ARG A 345 -4.64 7.50 19.51
C ARG A 345 -5.92 8.33 19.46
N GLN A 346 -5.89 9.60 19.83
CA GLN A 346 -7.07 10.46 19.74
C GLN A 346 -7.46 10.74 18.29
N VAL A 347 -6.49 10.80 17.36
CA VAL A 347 -6.76 10.87 15.91
C VAL A 347 -7.51 9.61 15.46
N VAL A 348 -7.07 8.42 15.88
CA VAL A 348 -7.78 7.15 15.59
C VAL A 348 -9.22 7.17 16.10
N GLU A 349 -9.45 7.70 17.31
CA GLU A 349 -10.81 7.82 17.85
C GLU A 349 -11.69 8.77 17.04
N THR A 350 -11.14 9.87 16.49
CA THR A 350 -11.89 10.73 15.56
C THR A 350 -12.21 10.03 14.25
N GLU A 351 -11.27 9.25 13.71
CA GLU A 351 -11.45 8.48 12.48
C GLU A 351 -12.59 7.45 12.61
N PHE A 352 -12.74 6.81 13.77
CA PHE A 352 -13.83 5.88 14.04
C PHE A 352 -15.21 6.55 13.97
N VAL A 353 -15.33 7.78 14.48
CA VAL A 353 -16.57 8.54 14.40
C VAL A 353 -16.86 8.94 12.95
N LEU A 354 -15.84 9.41 12.21
CA LEU A 354 -15.98 9.75 10.79
C LEU A 354 -16.37 8.56 9.92
N TRP A 355 -15.79 7.40 10.17
CA TRP A 355 -16.19 6.16 9.50
C TRP A 355 -17.67 5.86 9.72
N LYS A 356 -18.18 6.04 10.95
CA LYS A 356 -19.60 5.85 11.22
C LYS A 356 -20.46 6.89 10.49
N PHE A 357 -20.01 8.14 10.42
CA PHE A 357 -20.68 9.20 9.66
C PHE A 357 -20.73 8.91 8.16
N ARG A 358 -19.68 8.32 7.59
CA ARG A 358 -19.65 7.87 6.19
C ARG A 358 -20.72 6.81 5.90
N HIS A 359 -20.88 5.84 6.79
CA HIS A 359 -21.83 4.73 6.58
C HIS A 359 -23.27 5.10 6.94
N ASP A 360 -23.44 5.98 7.91
CA ASP A 360 -24.74 6.49 8.35
C ASP A 360 -24.65 8.01 8.63
N PRO A 361 -24.80 8.85 7.59
CA PRO A 361 -24.87 10.31 7.76
C PRO A 361 -26.06 10.76 8.62
N GLY A 362 -27.07 9.91 8.81
CA GLY A 362 -28.20 10.16 9.70
C GLY A 362 -27.82 10.12 11.18
N ALA A 363 -26.73 9.45 11.54
CA ALA A 363 -26.24 9.40 12.91
C ALA A 363 -25.44 10.64 13.34
N ILE A 364 -25.15 11.58 12.42
CA ILE A 364 -24.37 12.78 12.75
C ILE A 364 -25.10 13.70 13.74
N PRO A 365 -26.39 14.06 13.54
CA PRO A 365 -27.14 14.83 14.52
C PRO A 365 -27.28 14.09 15.85
N ASP A 366 -27.42 12.76 15.84
CA ASP A 366 -27.48 11.95 17.06
C ASP A 366 -26.19 12.03 17.86
N TRP A 367 -25.02 12.03 17.19
CA TRP A 367 -23.75 12.28 17.84
C TRP A 367 -23.68 13.70 18.39
N LEU A 368 -23.99 14.71 17.57
CA LEU A 368 -23.84 16.12 17.91
C LEU A 368 -24.70 16.50 19.13
N ASN A 369 -25.93 15.98 19.17
CA ASN A 369 -26.92 16.31 20.19
C ASN A 369 -26.95 15.32 21.37
N SER A 370 -26.09 14.28 21.34
CA SER A 370 -26.04 13.29 22.41
C SER A 370 -25.70 13.90 23.76
N ASP A 371 -26.24 13.33 24.84
CA ASP A 371 -25.75 13.58 26.19
C ASP A 371 -24.53 12.71 26.52
N ARG A 372 -24.04 12.80 27.76
CA ARG A 372 -22.88 12.01 28.20
C ARG A 372 -23.17 10.50 28.17
N ASP A 373 -24.31 10.07 28.68
CA ASP A 373 -24.65 8.66 28.83
C ASP A 373 -24.87 8.02 27.45
N GLU A 374 -25.48 8.76 26.53
CA GLU A 374 -25.63 8.38 25.12
C GLU A 374 -24.29 8.25 24.41
N ARG A 375 -23.35 9.20 24.60
CA ARG A 375 -21.96 9.06 24.12
C ARG A 375 -21.31 7.80 24.65
N GLU A 376 -21.43 7.57 25.95
CA GLU A 376 -20.82 6.42 26.58
C GLU A 376 -21.41 5.08 26.13
N ARG A 377 -22.69 5.06 25.75
CA ARG A 377 -23.38 3.85 25.30
C ARG A 377 -23.14 3.55 23.82
N THR A 378 -23.09 4.59 22.99
CA THR A 378 -23.22 4.47 21.52
C THR A 378 -21.94 4.82 20.77
N TRP A 379 -21.11 5.70 21.33
CA TRP A 379 -20.00 6.33 20.61
C TRP A 379 -18.61 5.98 21.16
N LYS A 380 -18.51 5.04 22.12
CA LYS A 380 -17.22 4.50 22.57
C LYS A 380 -16.52 3.73 21.43
N PRO A 381 -15.18 3.80 21.31
CA PRO A 381 -14.42 3.05 20.29
C PRO A 381 -14.83 1.57 20.21
N SER A 382 -14.96 0.91 21.37
CA SER A 382 -15.36 -0.51 21.46
C SER A 382 -16.74 -0.85 20.94
N LYS A 383 -17.61 0.14 20.78
CA LYS A 383 -18.93 -0.03 20.17
C LYS A 383 -18.84 0.10 18.65
N ILE A 384 -17.98 0.99 18.17
CA ILE A 384 -17.78 1.26 16.76
C ILE A 384 -17.00 0.11 16.11
N TYR A 385 -15.79 -0.23 16.58
CA TYR A 385 -14.94 -1.27 15.94
C TYR A 385 -15.46 -2.71 16.10
N ARG A 386 -16.46 -2.95 16.98
CA ARG A 386 -17.10 -4.27 17.12
C ARG A 386 -18.30 -4.45 16.21
N SER A 387 -18.68 -3.44 15.42
CA SER A 387 -19.72 -3.62 14.41
C SER A 387 -19.26 -4.64 13.36
N ALA A 388 -20.15 -5.54 12.95
CA ALA A 388 -19.81 -6.60 11.99
C ALA A 388 -19.34 -6.06 10.63
N ASP A 389 -19.78 -4.85 10.31
CA ASP A 389 -19.46 -4.15 9.07
C ASP A 389 -18.29 -3.17 9.23
N ASN A 390 -17.61 -3.16 10.39
CA ASN A 390 -16.49 -2.26 10.61
C ASN A 390 -15.16 -2.85 10.11
N ASP A 391 -14.47 -2.05 9.29
CA ASP A 391 -13.14 -2.35 8.79
C ASP A 391 -12.06 -2.23 9.89
N TYR A 392 -12.30 -1.46 10.95
CA TYR A 392 -11.36 -1.32 12.07
C TYR A 392 -11.34 -2.54 12.97
N ARG A 393 -10.14 -3.05 13.23
CA ARG A 393 -9.96 -4.18 14.13
C ARG A 393 -9.69 -3.72 15.56
N GLN A 394 -10.24 -4.48 16.50
CA GLN A 394 -9.85 -4.40 17.91
C GLN A 394 -8.32 -4.50 18.10
N LYS A 395 -7.64 -5.25 17.23
CA LYS A 395 -6.18 -5.44 17.29
C LYS A 395 -5.42 -4.14 17.00
N ASP A 396 -5.84 -3.36 16.00
CA ASP A 396 -5.14 -2.12 15.61
C ASP A 396 -5.28 -1.08 16.70
N TYR A 397 -6.51 -0.91 17.22
CA TYR A 397 -6.75 -0.07 18.40
C TYR A 397 -5.94 -0.53 19.63
N SER A 398 -5.87 -1.84 19.88
CA SER A 398 -5.04 -2.40 20.95
C SER A 398 -3.55 -2.12 20.74
N GLY A 399 -3.07 -2.09 19.50
CA GLY A 399 -1.69 -1.74 19.17
C GLY A 399 -1.36 -0.29 19.55
N HIS A 400 -2.22 0.67 19.22
CA HIS A 400 -2.04 2.06 19.67
C HIS A 400 -2.15 2.20 21.20
N CYS A 401 -2.99 1.37 21.85
CA CYS A 401 -3.03 1.30 23.31
C CYS A 401 -1.70 0.81 23.90
N GLU A 402 -1.10 -0.21 23.30
CA GLU A 402 0.18 -0.78 23.72
C GLU A 402 1.34 0.21 23.53
N LEU A 403 1.38 0.95 22.43
CA LEU A 403 2.52 1.82 22.08
C LEU A 403 2.49 3.19 22.76
N GLY A 404 1.31 3.79 22.96
CA GLY A 404 1.21 5.15 23.53
C GLY A 404 0.01 5.41 24.42
N GLY A 405 -0.97 4.50 24.48
CA GLY A 405 -2.17 4.67 25.30
C GLY A 405 -1.99 4.31 26.77
N HIS A 406 -1.02 3.45 27.09
CA HIS A 406 -0.76 2.94 28.44
C HIS A 406 0.75 2.85 28.72
N PRO A 407 1.17 2.91 30.00
CA PRO A 407 2.56 2.71 30.41
C PRO A 407 2.93 1.20 30.36
N THR A 408 2.80 0.58 29.19
CA THR A 408 3.22 -0.80 28.94
C THR A 408 4.74 -0.88 28.84
N PRO A 409 5.37 -2.06 28.93
CA PRO A 409 6.82 -2.18 28.73
C PRO A 409 7.29 -1.52 27.43
N LEU A 410 6.61 -1.76 26.30
CA LEU A 410 6.93 -1.14 25.01
C LEU A 410 6.71 0.38 25.03
N GLY A 411 5.58 0.85 25.56
CA GLY A 411 5.30 2.28 25.68
C GLY A 411 6.28 3.01 26.61
N THR A 412 6.72 2.37 27.69
CA THR A 412 7.70 2.96 28.62
C THR A 412 9.10 3.08 28.05
N LEU A 413 9.50 2.21 27.09
CA LEU A 413 10.75 2.38 26.36
C LEU A 413 10.72 3.67 25.52
N LEU A 414 9.63 3.91 24.79
CA LEU A 414 9.41 5.17 24.07
C LEU A 414 9.36 6.37 25.03
N ALA A 415 8.70 6.23 26.19
CA ALA A 415 8.61 7.28 27.21
C ALA A 415 9.96 7.58 27.89
N SER A 416 10.87 6.60 27.95
CA SER A 416 12.20 6.76 28.56
C SER A 416 13.14 7.67 27.75
N GLY A 417 12.67 8.18 26.62
CA GLY A 417 13.41 9.11 25.78
C GLY A 417 14.22 8.43 24.68
N GLU A 418 13.86 7.20 24.30
CA GLU A 418 14.44 6.55 23.12
C GLU A 418 14.07 7.34 21.87
N ARG A 419 15.06 8.07 21.35
CA ARG A 419 14.96 8.90 20.16
C ARG A 419 15.47 8.09 18.99
N SER A 420 14.55 7.45 18.28
CA SER A 420 14.87 6.69 17.08
C SER A 420 14.14 7.29 15.88
N ALA A 421 14.82 7.36 14.74
CA ALA A 421 14.20 7.72 13.47
C ALA A 421 13.06 6.75 13.13
N VAL A 422 13.16 5.47 13.53
CA VAL A 422 12.13 4.46 13.35
C VAL A 422 10.86 4.84 14.12
N ALA A 423 10.99 5.32 15.36
CA ALA A 423 9.84 5.77 16.14
C ALA A 423 9.14 6.97 15.49
N GLU A 424 9.90 7.97 15.03
CA GLU A 424 9.36 9.12 14.30
C GLU A 424 8.67 8.69 13.00
N ALA A 425 9.33 7.83 12.20
CA ALA A 425 8.80 7.33 10.93
C ALA A 425 7.51 6.53 11.13
N SER A 426 7.43 5.71 12.17
CA SER A 426 6.22 4.98 12.54
C SER A 426 5.07 5.90 12.95
N VAL A 427 5.31 6.91 13.81
CA VAL A 427 4.25 7.87 14.18
C VAL A 427 3.74 8.62 12.96
N LEU A 428 4.64 9.11 12.11
CA LEU A 428 4.25 9.84 10.90
C LEU A 428 3.52 8.94 9.91
N GLY A 429 3.98 7.70 9.72
CA GLY A 429 3.32 6.72 8.86
C GLY A 429 1.89 6.43 9.30
N ASP A 430 1.69 6.16 10.59
CA ASP A 430 0.36 5.93 11.16
C ASP A 430 -0.50 7.20 11.06
N LEU A 431 0.05 8.38 11.38
CA LEU A 431 -0.67 9.65 11.26
C LEU A 431 -1.15 9.90 9.84
N ILE A 432 -0.30 9.71 8.82
CA ILE A 432 -0.67 9.85 7.41
C ILE A 432 -1.79 8.87 7.04
N GLY A 433 -1.70 7.62 7.51
CA GLY A 433 -2.76 6.63 7.33
C GLY A 433 -4.10 7.13 7.89
N HIS A 434 -4.17 7.36 9.19
CA HIS A 434 -5.41 7.76 9.87
C HIS A 434 -5.99 9.09 9.36
N LEU A 435 -5.14 10.06 8.96
CA LEU A 435 -5.61 11.32 8.39
C LEU A 435 -6.12 11.17 6.94
N ARG A 436 -5.48 10.35 6.11
CA ARG A 436 -6.01 9.99 4.77
C ARG A 436 -7.40 9.39 4.92
N ASP A 437 -7.55 8.48 5.86
CA ASP A 437 -8.81 7.74 6.00
C ASP A 437 -9.90 8.62 6.61
N SER A 438 -9.53 9.47 7.57
CA SER A 438 -10.39 10.57 8.03
C SER A 438 -10.83 11.47 6.88
N TRP A 439 -9.92 11.84 5.97
CA TRP A 439 -10.25 12.62 4.78
C TRP A 439 -11.25 11.90 3.88
N ASP A 440 -10.99 10.63 3.55
CA ASP A 440 -11.89 9.84 2.72
C ASP A 440 -13.28 9.69 3.38
N HIS A 441 -13.34 9.45 4.69
CA HIS A 441 -14.62 9.36 5.40
C HIS A 441 -15.39 10.67 5.39
N VAL A 442 -14.70 11.80 5.61
CA VAL A 442 -15.32 13.13 5.57
C VAL A 442 -15.84 13.47 4.18
N VAL A 443 -15.04 13.20 3.14
CA VAL A 443 -15.44 13.42 1.75
C VAL A 443 -16.69 12.62 1.39
N ASN A 444 -16.71 11.33 1.72
CA ASN A 444 -17.86 10.48 1.42
C ASN A 444 -19.11 10.88 2.23
N ALA A 445 -18.95 11.25 3.50
CA ALA A 445 -20.06 11.74 4.31
C ALA A 445 -20.62 13.06 3.73
N ALA A 446 -19.75 14.00 3.34
CA ALA A 446 -20.14 15.25 2.72
C ALA A 446 -20.89 15.03 1.39
N ASP A 447 -20.40 14.15 0.51
CA ASP A 447 -21.07 13.81 -0.76
C ASP A 447 -22.46 13.20 -0.54
N ALA A 448 -22.60 12.35 0.48
CA ALA A 448 -23.89 11.77 0.85
C ALA A 448 -24.86 12.83 1.38
N LEU A 449 -24.37 13.82 2.15
CA LEU A 449 -25.17 14.95 2.62
C LEU A 449 -25.55 15.89 1.48
N ASP A 450 -24.62 16.21 0.58
CA ASP A 450 -24.88 17.04 -0.60
C ASP A 450 -25.99 16.43 -1.46
N SER A 451 -25.91 15.11 -1.68
CA SER A 451 -26.95 14.35 -2.38
C SER A 451 -28.30 14.36 -1.64
N LYS A 452 -28.28 14.23 -0.30
CA LYS A 452 -29.49 14.20 0.53
C LYS A 452 -30.25 15.52 0.52
N TRP A 453 -29.53 16.64 0.43
CA TRP A 453 -30.10 17.99 0.45
C TRP A 453 -30.19 18.62 -0.95
N ASP A 454 -29.96 17.83 -2.02
CA ASP A 454 -30.04 18.24 -3.43
C ASP A 454 -29.19 19.49 -3.74
N LEU A 455 -27.95 19.50 -3.21
CA LEU A 455 -27.05 20.63 -3.33
C LEU A 455 -26.22 20.53 -4.60
N SER A 456 -26.26 21.57 -5.43
CA SER A 456 -25.64 21.58 -6.76
C SER A 456 -24.11 21.67 -6.74
N GLU A 457 -23.53 22.28 -5.69
CA GLU A 457 -22.08 22.41 -5.53
C GLU A 457 -21.58 21.51 -4.40
N PRO A 458 -20.52 20.72 -4.64
CA PRO A 458 -19.96 19.84 -3.61
C PRO A 458 -19.43 20.67 -2.44
N CYS A 459 -19.73 20.26 -1.22
CA CYS A 459 -19.24 20.90 -0.01
C CYS A 459 -17.71 20.92 0.05
N ILE A 460 -17.06 19.86 -0.46
CA ILE A 460 -15.61 19.74 -0.55
C ILE A 460 -15.18 19.81 -2.00
N ALA A 461 -14.46 20.88 -2.33
CA ALA A 461 -14.08 21.23 -3.68
C ALA A 461 -13.14 20.19 -4.34
N ALA A 462 -13.27 20.04 -5.66
CA ALA A 462 -12.55 19.03 -6.43
C ALA A 462 -11.02 19.25 -6.43
N ASP A 463 -10.58 20.51 -6.39
CA ASP A 463 -9.17 20.88 -6.31
C ASP A 463 -8.53 20.46 -4.97
N ALA A 464 -9.27 20.54 -3.86
CA ALA A 464 -8.82 20.05 -2.56
C ALA A 464 -8.63 18.52 -2.56
N ARG A 465 -9.58 17.79 -3.17
CA ARG A 465 -9.46 16.33 -3.36
C ARG A 465 -8.21 15.99 -4.18
N GLN A 466 -7.96 16.74 -5.24
CA GLN A 466 -6.77 16.53 -6.08
C GLN A 466 -5.47 16.82 -5.30
N ARG A 467 -5.40 17.90 -4.50
CA ARG A 467 -4.23 18.20 -3.67
C ARG A 467 -3.90 17.08 -2.68
N VAL A 468 -4.91 16.50 -2.03
CA VAL A 468 -4.71 15.35 -1.14
C VAL A 468 -4.23 14.12 -1.91
N ALA A 469 -4.85 13.83 -3.06
CA ALA A 469 -4.44 12.71 -3.91
C ALA A 469 -2.98 12.86 -4.40
N ASP A 470 -2.57 14.07 -4.81
CA ASP A 470 -1.22 14.36 -5.27
C ASP A 470 -0.19 14.25 -4.15
N ALA A 471 -0.52 14.72 -2.94
CA ALA A 471 0.35 14.61 -1.77
C ALA A 471 0.58 13.14 -1.36
N LEU A 472 -0.47 12.32 -1.39
CA LEU A 472 -0.39 10.89 -1.12
C LEU A 472 0.36 10.13 -2.21
N ALA A 473 0.11 10.46 -3.49
CA ALA A 473 0.82 9.87 -4.62
C ALA A 473 2.32 10.17 -4.55
N THR A 474 2.69 11.42 -4.28
CA THR A 474 4.09 11.85 -4.12
C THR A 474 4.75 11.09 -2.97
N TRP A 475 4.10 11.03 -1.79
CA TRP A 475 4.62 10.26 -0.65
C TRP A 475 4.84 8.80 -0.99
N SER A 476 3.89 8.14 -1.64
CA SER A 476 4.01 6.73 -1.99
C SER A 476 5.12 6.40 -3.00
N GLN A 477 5.56 7.37 -3.78
CA GLN A 477 6.66 7.21 -4.73
C GLN A 477 8.02 7.37 -4.05
N ILE A 478 8.09 8.20 -3.01
CA ILE A 478 9.33 8.55 -2.32
C ILE A 478 9.57 7.62 -1.13
N ASP A 479 8.56 7.42 -0.30
CA ASP A 479 8.70 6.78 1.00
C ASP A 479 8.52 5.26 0.93
N LYS A 480 9.61 4.55 1.21
CA LYS A 480 9.68 3.09 1.21
C LYS A 480 9.50 2.48 2.61
N TYR A 481 9.36 3.29 3.66
CA TYR A 481 9.24 2.82 5.04
C TYR A 481 8.01 1.91 5.26
N GLY A 482 6.87 2.27 4.64
CA GLY A 482 5.66 1.46 4.72
C GLY A 482 5.84 0.02 4.23
N TYR A 483 6.79 -0.23 3.33
CA TYR A 483 7.06 -1.56 2.79
C TYR A 483 7.63 -2.50 3.85
N SER A 484 8.68 -2.09 4.56
CA SER A 484 9.38 -2.96 5.51
C SER A 484 8.47 -3.37 6.67
N VAL A 485 7.59 -2.48 7.13
CA VAL A 485 6.63 -2.77 8.21
C VAL A 485 5.40 -3.57 7.75
N SER A 486 5.04 -3.53 6.46
CA SER A 486 3.85 -4.23 5.94
C SER A 486 4.06 -5.73 5.71
N TYR A 487 5.30 -6.17 5.52
CA TYR A 487 5.65 -7.56 5.20
C TYR A 487 6.02 -8.39 6.45
N PHE A 488 5.86 -7.78 7.63
CA PHE A 488 6.11 -8.41 8.92
C PHE A 488 4.78 -8.68 9.64
N ALA A 489 4.21 -9.87 9.41
CA ALA A 489 3.31 -10.51 10.38
C ALA A 489 4.14 -11.47 11.25
N ASP A 490 3.67 -11.91 12.42
CA ASP A 490 4.27 -13.02 13.21
C ASP A 490 3.85 -14.38 12.61
N PRO A 491 4.77 -15.20 12.04
CA PRO A 491 4.38 -16.41 11.28
C PRO A 491 5.32 -17.62 11.47
N LEU A 492 4.98 -18.69 10.75
CA LEU A 492 5.85 -19.81 10.39
C LEU A 492 7.09 -19.41 9.58
#